data_AF-A0AAW1QC93-F1
#
_entry.id   AF-A0AAW1QC93-F1
#
_cell.length_a   1.000
_cell.length_b   1.000
_cell.length_c   1.000
_cell.angle_alpha   90.00
_cell.angle_beta   90.00
_cell.angle_gamma   90.00
#
_symmetry.space_group_name_H-M   'P 1'
#
loop_
_entity.id
_entity.type
_entity.pdbx_description
1 polymer ?
#
loop_
_entity_poly.entity_id
_entity_poly.type
_entity_poly.pdbx_seq_one_letter_code
_entity_poly.pdbx_strand_id
1 'polypeptide(L)'
;MGAAQGKAVDMEEALPLETGVRVTQSLLQQLTGKAKTHVRPHQAAQGAATSLAAVHLPPHLEQEVLATLQRDKQLKRALERSTRAGALLLKAEREEVAQVDALAEELTQKEYRAPARPPPCQAEREACLYCYQDNYQDPLRCADKVEAFSQCARQAHAAFVG
;
A
#
# COMPACT_ATOMS: atom_id res chain seq x y z
N MET A 1 -37.55 8.95 14.54
CA MET A 1 -36.82 8.96 13.24
C MET A 1 -35.74 10.01 13.33
N GLY A 2 -34.48 9.64 13.11
CA GLY A 2 -33.33 10.56 13.18
C GLY A 2 -32.11 9.90 13.80
N ALA A 3 -31.55 8.88 13.14
CA ALA A 3 -30.26 8.30 13.51
C ALA A 3 -29.15 9.06 12.78
N ALA A 4 -28.34 9.82 13.52
CA ALA A 4 -27.11 10.40 13.03
C ALA A 4 -26.01 9.34 13.14
N GLN A 5 -25.46 8.93 11.99
CA GLN A 5 -24.30 8.05 11.91
C GLN A 5 -23.07 8.90 11.59
N GLY A 6 -22.12 8.90 12.53
CA GLY A 6 -20.79 9.48 12.34
C GLY A 6 -19.98 8.61 11.37
N LYS A 7 -19.33 9.27 10.42
CA LYS A 7 -18.48 8.61 9.42
C LYS A 7 -17.02 8.80 9.83
N ALA A 8 -16.30 7.68 9.94
CA ALA A 8 -14.87 7.64 10.14
C ALA A 8 -14.14 8.35 8.99
N VAL A 9 -13.09 9.09 9.36
CA VAL A 9 -12.18 9.74 8.42
C VAL A 9 -10.93 8.88 8.37
N ASP A 10 -10.82 8.06 7.33
CA ASP A 10 -9.57 7.39 6.98
C ASP A 10 -8.71 8.38 6.19
N MET A 11 -7.61 8.76 6.82
CA MET A 11 -6.54 9.57 6.25
C MET A 11 -5.48 8.60 5.71
N GLU A 12 -5.62 8.22 4.45
CA GLU A 12 -4.50 7.67 3.67
C GLU A 12 -4.15 8.66 2.57
N GLU A 13 -3.10 9.43 2.84
CA GLU A 13 -2.34 10.19 1.86
C GLU A 13 -1.45 9.20 1.10
N ALA A 14 -2.04 8.47 0.15
CA ALA A 14 -1.29 7.70 -0.84
C ALA A 14 -0.91 8.64 -1.99
N LEU A 15 0.40 8.93 -2.08
CA LEU A 15 1.02 9.68 -3.18
C LEU A 15 0.58 9.10 -4.54
N PRO A 16 -0.04 9.90 -5.44
CA PRO A 16 -0.37 9.39 -6.76
C PRO A 16 0.90 9.43 -7.62
N LEU A 17 1.49 8.27 -7.88
CA LEU A 17 2.21 8.08 -9.15
C LEU A 17 1.17 8.14 -10.27
N GLU A 18 0.86 9.35 -10.70
CA GLU A 18 0.09 9.66 -11.91
C GLU A 18 0.95 9.32 -13.14
N THR A 19 1.14 8.03 -13.39
CA THR A 19 1.46 7.51 -14.72
C THR A 19 0.39 6.53 -15.14
N GLY A 20 -0.86 6.95 -15.00
CA GLY A 20 -2.01 6.26 -15.56
C GLY A 20 -2.03 6.41 -17.08
N VAL A 21 -1.68 5.36 -17.82
CA VAL A 21 -1.94 5.29 -19.25
C VAL A 21 -3.46 5.26 -19.45
N ARG A 22 -4.03 6.30 -20.06
CA ARG A 22 -5.46 6.38 -20.34
C ARG A 22 -5.82 5.44 -21.49
N VAL A 23 -6.40 4.29 -21.15
CA VAL A 23 -6.90 3.32 -22.13
C VAL A 23 -8.36 3.65 -22.46
N THR A 24 -8.66 3.84 -23.74
CA THR A 24 -10.04 4.09 -24.17
C THR A 24 -10.87 2.80 -24.13
N GLN A 25 -12.17 2.91 -23.85
CA GLN A 25 -13.09 1.75 -23.84
C GLN A 25 -13.11 1.02 -25.18
N SER A 26 -12.92 1.76 -26.29
CA SER A 26 -12.77 1.23 -27.64
C SER A 26 -11.54 0.33 -27.76
N LEU A 27 -10.39 0.78 -27.23
CA LEU A 27 -9.16 -0.01 -27.23
C LEU A 27 -9.30 -1.26 -26.35
N LEU A 28 -9.99 -1.16 -25.22
CA LEU A 28 -10.31 -2.31 -24.36
C LEU A 28 -11.20 -3.34 -25.08
N GLN A 29 -12.17 -2.89 -25.88
CA GLN A 29 -13.04 -3.76 -26.69
C GLN A 29 -12.31 -4.42 -27.88
N GLN A 30 -11.31 -3.75 -28.45
CA GLN A 30 -10.46 -4.32 -29.48
C GLN A 30 -9.52 -5.40 -28.92
N LEU A 31 -8.88 -5.13 -27.77
CA LEU A 31 -7.98 -6.08 -27.11
C LEU A 31 -8.72 -7.31 -26.57
N THR A 32 -10.00 -7.15 -26.19
CA THR A 32 -10.86 -8.26 -25.75
C THR A 32 -11.59 -8.97 -26.89
N GLY A 33 -11.30 -8.61 -28.15
CA GLY A 33 -11.85 -9.27 -29.34
C GLY A 33 -13.35 -9.03 -29.59
N LYS A 34 -13.95 -8.01 -28.96
CA LYS A 34 -15.40 -7.73 -29.02
C LYS A 34 -15.80 -6.69 -30.08
N ALA A 35 -14.85 -6.07 -30.77
CA ALA A 35 -15.14 -5.09 -31.80
C ALA A 35 -15.70 -5.79 -33.07
N LYS A 36 -16.97 -5.54 -33.38
CA LYS A 36 -17.56 -5.85 -34.69
C LYS A 36 -16.88 -4.95 -35.73
N THR A 37 -16.06 -5.53 -36.59
CA THR A 37 -15.59 -4.87 -37.80
C THR A 37 -16.80 -4.49 -38.64
N HIS A 38 -16.98 -3.20 -38.89
CA HIS A 38 -18.02 -2.72 -39.80
C HIS A 38 -17.55 -3.02 -41.23
N VAL A 39 -17.83 -4.22 -41.70
CA VAL A 39 -17.64 -4.59 -43.11
C VAL A 39 -18.74 -3.87 -43.90
N ARG A 40 -18.32 -2.97 -44.77
CA ARG A 40 -19.18 -2.31 -45.77
C ARG A 40 -19.72 -3.39 -46.71
N PRO A 41 -21.04 -3.50 -46.96
CA PRO A 41 -21.56 -4.54 -47.83
C PRO A 41 -21.10 -4.22 -49.26
N HIS A 42 -20.18 -5.05 -49.78
CA HIS A 42 -19.88 -5.05 -51.20
C HIS A 42 -21.10 -5.60 -51.94
N GLN A 43 -21.57 -4.84 -52.92
CA GLN A 43 -22.64 -5.23 -53.83
C GLN A 43 -22.32 -6.60 -54.45
N ALA A 44 -23.35 -7.43 -54.55
CA ALA A 44 -23.29 -8.77 -55.10
C ALA A 44 -22.77 -8.74 -56.55
N ALA A 45 -21.51 -9.12 -56.75
CA ALA A 45 -21.05 -9.62 -58.04
C ALA A 45 -21.75 -10.96 -58.29
N GLN A 46 -22.43 -11.03 -59.42
CA GLN A 46 -23.18 -12.18 -59.90
C GLN A 46 -22.26 -13.41 -59.96
N GLY A 47 -22.79 -14.53 -59.48
CA GLY A 47 -22.04 -15.77 -59.29
C GLY A 47 -21.47 -16.34 -60.58
N ALA A 48 -20.15 -16.43 -60.63
CA ALA A 48 -19.48 -17.55 -61.28
C ALA A 48 -19.22 -18.60 -60.19
N ALA A 49 -19.80 -19.79 -60.33
CA ALA A 49 -19.50 -20.93 -59.48
C ALA A 49 -18.03 -21.30 -59.66
N THR A 50 -17.16 -20.71 -58.85
CA THR A 50 -15.76 -21.08 -58.77
C THR A 50 -15.69 -22.29 -57.88
N SER A 51 -15.41 -23.43 -58.52
CA SER A 51 -15.00 -24.68 -57.88
C SER A 51 -14.09 -24.40 -56.68
N LEU A 52 -14.34 -25.08 -55.56
CA LEU A 52 -13.43 -25.17 -54.41
C LEU A 52 -12.15 -25.90 -54.85
N ALA A 53 -11.33 -25.25 -55.68
CA ALA A 53 -9.95 -25.63 -55.82
C ALA A 53 -9.29 -25.39 -54.46
N ALA A 54 -8.63 -26.42 -53.93
CA ALA A 54 -7.82 -26.30 -52.72
C ALA A 54 -6.86 -25.12 -52.90
N VAL A 55 -7.09 -24.04 -52.14
CA VAL A 55 -6.18 -22.89 -52.11
C VAL A 55 -4.89 -23.41 -51.49
N HIS A 56 -3.91 -23.73 -52.35
CA HIS A 56 -2.59 -24.13 -51.92
C HIS A 56 -1.85 -22.87 -51.49
N LEU A 57 -1.57 -22.75 -50.19
CA LEU A 57 -0.84 -21.62 -49.66
C LEU A 57 0.60 -21.69 -50.23
N PRO A 58 1.17 -20.58 -50.73
CA PRO A 58 2.55 -20.62 -51.18
C PRO A 58 3.46 -21.05 -50.02
N PRO A 59 4.42 -21.95 -50.26
CA PRO A 59 5.18 -22.65 -49.21
C PRO A 59 5.97 -21.72 -48.28
N HIS A 60 6.32 -20.52 -48.75
CA HIS A 60 6.97 -19.48 -47.94
C HIS A 60 6.05 -18.99 -46.81
N LEU A 61 4.76 -18.78 -47.10
CA LEU A 61 3.79 -18.33 -46.11
C LEU A 61 3.54 -19.41 -45.04
N GLU A 62 3.54 -20.69 -45.44
CA GLU A 62 3.41 -21.81 -44.49
C GLU A 62 4.58 -21.86 -43.51
N GLN A 63 5.81 -21.63 -44.01
CA GLN A 63 7.01 -21.53 -43.17
C GLN A 63 6.97 -20.36 -42.19
N GLU A 64 6.51 -19.19 -42.63
CA GLU A 64 6.38 -18.00 -41.77
C GLU A 64 5.35 -18.21 -40.65
N VAL A 65 4.20 -18.83 -40.97
CA VAL A 65 3.18 -19.18 -39.98
C VAL A 65 3.75 -20.15 -38.95
N LEU A 66 4.47 -21.18 -39.39
CA LEU A 66 5.10 -22.15 -38.49
C LEU A 66 6.17 -21.51 -37.59
N ALA A 67 7.01 -20.63 -38.14
CA ALA A 67 8.00 -19.88 -37.38
C ALA A 67 7.35 -18.95 -36.33
N THR A 68 6.22 -18.33 -36.68
CA THR A 68 5.46 -17.47 -35.76
C THR A 68 4.87 -18.28 -34.61
N LEU A 69 4.24 -19.42 -34.91
CA LEU A 69 3.72 -20.33 -33.89
C LEU A 69 4.81 -20.87 -32.95
N GLN A 70 6.02 -21.11 -33.47
CA GLN A 70 7.16 -21.51 -32.65
C GLN A 70 7.61 -20.37 -31.72
N ARG A 71 7.71 -19.13 -32.22
CA ARG A 71 8.02 -17.95 -31.40
C ARG A 71 6.97 -17.73 -30.31
N ASP A 72 5.68 -17.85 -30.62
CA ASP A 72 4.61 -17.71 -29.63
C ASP A 72 4.70 -18.75 -28.52
N LYS A 73 5.02 -20.00 -28.87
CA LYS A 73 5.26 -21.07 -27.87
C LYS A 73 6.45 -20.74 -26.97
N GLN A 74 7.53 -20.22 -27.55
CA GLN A 74 8.71 -19.82 -26.76
C GLN A 74 8.38 -18.63 -25.85
N LEU A 75 7.64 -17.64 -26.36
CA LEU A 75 7.23 -16.46 -25.59
C LEU A 75 6.33 -16.85 -24.41
N LYS A 76 5.34 -17.73 -24.63
CA LYS A 76 4.48 -18.24 -23.54
C LYS A 76 5.29 -18.94 -22.45
N ARG A 77 6.23 -19.80 -22.83
CA ARG A 77 7.12 -20.48 -21.86
C ARG A 77 8.03 -19.49 -21.12
N ALA A 78 8.53 -18.46 -21.81
CA ALA A 78 9.33 -17.41 -21.16
C ALA A 78 8.49 -16.61 -20.16
N LEU A 79 7.25 -16.27 -20.53
CA LEU A 79 6.31 -15.58 -19.65
C LEU A 79 5.97 -16.43 -18.42
N GLU A 80 5.63 -17.71 -18.59
CA GLU A 80 5.34 -18.64 -17.49
C GLU A 80 6.52 -18.78 -16.51
N ARG A 81 7.75 -18.84 -17.03
CA ARG A 81 8.95 -18.88 -16.18
C ARG A 81 9.14 -17.57 -15.42
N SER A 82 8.98 -16.44 -16.09
CA SER A 82 9.11 -15.12 -15.47
C SER A 82 8.06 -14.90 -14.38
N THR A 83 6.78 -15.24 -14.65
CA THR A 83 5.70 -15.09 -13.67
C THR A 83 5.89 -16.00 -12.48
N ARG A 84 6.33 -17.25 -12.67
CA ARG A 84 6.66 -18.16 -11.57
C ARG A 84 7.82 -17.62 -10.72
N ALA A 85 8.89 -17.16 -11.35
CA ALA A 85 10.03 -16.58 -10.64
C ALA A 85 9.60 -15.33 -9.85
N GLY A 86 8.84 -14.42 -10.47
CA GLY A 86 8.30 -13.24 -9.81
C GLY A 86 7.41 -13.58 -8.62
N ALA A 87 6.54 -14.58 -8.72
CA ALA A 87 5.70 -15.00 -7.61
C ALA A 87 6.50 -15.54 -6.41
N LEU A 88 7.59 -16.27 -6.67
CA LEU A 88 8.49 -16.75 -5.62
C LEU A 88 9.27 -15.60 -4.96
N LEU A 89 9.77 -14.66 -5.77
CA LEU A 89 10.49 -13.48 -5.26
C LEU A 89 9.59 -12.61 -4.39
N LEU A 90 8.37 -12.32 -4.83
CA LEU A 90 7.40 -11.56 -4.05
C LEU A 90 7.01 -12.26 -2.73
N LYS A 91 7.01 -13.60 -2.72
CA LYS A 91 6.78 -14.36 -1.49
C LYS A 91 7.97 -14.20 -0.53
N ALA A 92 9.19 -14.41 -1.02
CA ALA A 92 10.40 -14.25 -0.23
C ALA A 92 10.54 -12.83 0.31
N GLU A 93 10.29 -11.81 -0.51
CA GLU A 93 10.31 -10.40 -0.09
C GLU A 93 9.36 -10.14 1.08
N ARG A 94 8.12 -10.63 1.02
CA ARG A 94 7.17 -10.50 2.15
C ARG A 94 7.65 -11.19 3.42
N GLU A 95 8.26 -12.36 3.28
CA GLU A 95 8.80 -13.11 4.42
C GLU A 95 10.01 -12.42 5.05
N GLU A 96 10.88 -11.82 4.25
CA GLU A 96 12.04 -11.05 4.72
C GLU A 96 11.62 -9.74 5.38
N VAL A 97 10.69 -8.99 4.78
CA VAL A 97 10.14 -7.76 5.38
C VAL A 97 9.52 -8.06 6.75
N ALA A 98 8.71 -9.11 6.86
CA ALA A 98 8.12 -9.50 8.14
C ALA A 98 9.17 -9.86 9.21
N GLN A 99 10.29 -10.48 8.81
CA GLN A 99 11.39 -10.79 9.73
C GLN A 99 12.12 -9.52 10.19
N VAL A 100 12.38 -8.59 9.28
CA VAL A 100 13.00 -7.30 9.60
C VAL A 100 12.12 -6.49 10.55
N ASP A 101 10.81 -6.43 10.28
CA ASP A 101 9.85 -5.71 11.13
C ASP A 101 9.82 -6.31 12.54
N ALA A 102 9.73 -7.65 12.65
CA ALA A 102 9.75 -8.33 13.95
C ALA A 102 11.05 -8.06 14.73
N LEU A 103 12.20 -8.08 14.05
CA LEU A 103 13.50 -7.78 14.67
C LEU A 103 13.58 -6.31 15.10
N ALA A 104 13.08 -5.37 14.28
CA ALA A 104 13.06 -3.96 14.61
C ALA A 104 12.19 -3.68 15.84
N GLU A 105 11.03 -4.32 15.95
CA GLU A 105 10.18 -4.26 17.13
C GLU A 105 10.89 -4.82 18.38
N GLU A 106 11.54 -5.98 18.25
CA GLU A 106 12.29 -6.60 19.34
C GLU A 106 13.39 -5.67 19.87
N LEU A 107 14.22 -5.12 18.98
CA LEU A 107 15.29 -4.20 19.35
C LEU A 107 14.73 -2.93 19.99
N THR A 108 13.65 -2.39 19.44
CA THR A 108 12.99 -1.20 19.98
C THR A 108 12.50 -1.43 21.40
N GLN A 109 11.92 -2.60 21.68
CA GLN A 109 11.40 -2.94 23.00
C GLN A 109 12.51 -3.24 24.02
N LYS A 110 13.58 -3.93 23.59
CA LYS A 110 14.62 -4.43 24.49
C LYS A 110 15.76 -3.43 24.73
N GLU A 111 16.20 -2.75 23.68
CA GLU A 111 17.45 -1.97 23.71
C GLU A 111 17.19 -0.46 23.68
N TYR A 112 16.20 -0.01 22.89
CA TYR A 112 15.94 1.41 22.69
C TYR A 112 14.80 1.97 23.54
N ARG A 113 14.13 1.12 24.33
CA ARG A 113 13.14 1.60 25.28
C ARG A 113 13.86 2.38 26.37
N ALA A 114 13.58 3.69 26.44
CA ALA A 114 14.07 4.53 27.52
C ALA A 114 13.75 3.85 28.87
N PRO A 115 14.70 3.80 29.82
CA PRO A 115 14.44 3.25 31.15
C PRO A 115 13.18 3.91 31.71
N ALA A 116 12.25 3.09 32.21
CA ALA A 116 11.03 3.55 32.86
C ALA A 116 11.34 4.16 34.25
N ARG A 117 12.31 5.07 34.31
CA ARG A 117 12.53 5.88 35.49
C ARG A 117 11.31 6.78 35.63
N PRO A 118 10.75 6.90 36.85
CA PRO A 118 9.67 7.84 37.07
C PRO A 118 10.13 9.24 36.61
N PRO A 119 9.25 10.03 35.99
CA PRO A 119 9.59 11.40 35.65
C PRO A 119 10.05 12.14 36.92
N PRO A 120 11.01 13.07 36.80
CA PRO A 120 11.48 13.82 37.94
C PRO A 120 10.30 14.52 38.63
N CYS A 121 10.34 14.55 39.96
CA CYS A 121 9.33 15.20 40.81
C CYS A 121 7.92 14.59 40.75
N GLN A 122 7.82 13.30 40.40
CA GLN A 122 6.52 12.62 40.32
C GLN A 122 5.74 12.68 41.65
N ALA A 123 6.40 12.44 42.78
CA ALA A 123 5.75 12.44 44.09
C ALA A 123 5.22 13.83 44.49
N GLU A 124 6.00 14.87 44.27
CA GLU A 124 5.62 16.26 44.54
C GLU A 124 4.50 16.72 43.60
N ARG A 125 4.54 16.30 42.33
CA ARG A 125 3.48 16.55 41.35
C ARG A 125 2.16 15.91 41.80
N GLU A 126 2.19 14.64 42.18
CA GLU A 126 1.01 13.90 42.64
C GLU A 126 0.44 14.54 43.91
N ALA A 127 1.28 14.89 44.89
CA ALA A 127 0.85 15.57 46.10
C ALA A 127 0.19 16.94 45.82
N CYS A 128 0.68 17.68 44.82
CA CYS A 128 0.09 18.94 44.38
C CYS A 128 -1.28 18.72 43.73
N LEU A 129 -1.41 17.73 42.84
CA LEU A 129 -2.67 17.38 42.19
C LEU A 129 -3.72 16.89 43.19
N TYR A 130 -3.35 16.01 44.11
CA TYR A 130 -4.26 15.54 45.15
C TYR A 130 -4.73 16.68 46.04
N CYS A 131 -3.84 17.59 46.44
CA CYS A 131 -4.26 18.74 47.23
C CYS A 131 -5.29 19.61 46.51
N TYR A 132 -5.10 19.89 45.22
CA TYR A 132 -6.06 20.68 44.45
C TYR A 132 -7.41 19.97 44.25
N GLN A 133 -7.40 18.64 44.10
CA GLN A 133 -8.63 17.86 44.04
C GLN A 133 -9.43 17.99 45.35
N ASP A 134 -8.75 17.89 46.49
CA ASP A 134 -9.38 17.98 47.82
C ASP A 134 -9.78 19.41 48.21
N ASN A 135 -9.09 20.43 47.67
CA ASN A 135 -9.28 21.84 48.05
C ASN A 135 -9.75 22.71 46.86
N TYR A 136 -10.60 22.18 45.98
CA TYR A 136 -11.04 22.89 44.78
C TYR A 136 -11.73 24.25 45.03
N GLN A 137 -12.35 24.42 46.21
CA GLN A 137 -13.00 25.66 46.64
C GLN A 137 -12.01 26.69 47.21
N ASP A 138 -10.87 26.24 47.73
CA ASP A 138 -9.82 27.09 48.27
C ASP A 138 -8.42 26.57 47.87
N PRO A 139 -8.02 26.77 46.60
CA PRO A 139 -6.77 26.24 46.06
C PRO A 139 -5.51 26.80 46.75
N LEU A 140 -5.61 27.93 47.45
CA LEU A 140 -4.47 28.56 48.12
C LEU A 140 -3.96 27.73 49.30
N ARG A 141 -4.78 26.83 49.85
CA ARG A 141 -4.34 25.87 50.89
C ARG A 141 -3.26 24.90 50.40
N CYS A 142 -3.05 24.81 49.08
CA CYS A 142 -2.05 23.93 48.48
C CYS A 142 -0.69 24.59 48.26
N ALA A 143 -0.48 25.82 48.75
CA ALA A 143 0.76 26.59 48.55
C ALA A 143 2.04 25.77 48.89
N ASP A 144 2.04 25.05 50.00
CA ASP A 144 3.19 24.23 50.42
C ASP A 144 3.50 23.07 49.44
N LYS A 145 2.46 22.49 48.83
CA LYS A 145 2.62 21.41 47.83
C LYS A 145 3.12 21.96 46.50
N VAL A 146 2.66 23.15 46.12
CA VAL A 146 3.15 23.87 44.94
C VAL A 146 4.62 24.25 45.13
N GLU A 147 5.01 24.74 46.30
CA GLU A 147 6.39 25.12 46.56
C GLU A 147 7.33 23.91 46.60
N ALA A 148 6.90 22.79 47.18
CA ALA A 148 7.66 21.53 47.12
C ALA A 148 7.89 21.06 45.67
N PHE A 149 6.85 21.11 44.83
CA PHE A 149 6.97 20.78 43.42
C PHE A 149 7.88 21.77 42.66
N SER A 150 7.78 23.07 42.96
CA SER A 150 8.60 24.12 42.33
C SER A 150 10.09 23.96 42.66
N GLN A 151 10.42 23.57 43.90
CA GLN A 151 11.78 23.34 44.34
C GLN A 151 12.37 22.09 43.67
N CYS A 152 11.63 20.99 43.66
CA CYS A 152 12.07 19.78 42.97
C CYS A 152 12.30 20.05 41.48
N ALA A 153 11.37 20.74 40.80
CA ALA A 153 11.50 21.03 39.37
C ALA A 153 12.75 21.85 39.04
N ARG A 154 13.06 22.86 39.87
CA ARG A 154 14.29 23.66 39.75
C ARG A 154 15.55 22.81 39.92
N GLN A 155 15.57 21.93 40.91
CA GLN A 155 16.71 21.04 41.17
C GLN A 155 16.90 20.02 40.05
N ALA A 156 15.81 19.38 39.59
CA ALA A 156 15.85 18.43 38.49
C ALA A 156 16.30 19.08 37.19
N HIS A 157 15.86 20.30 36.89
CA HIS A 157 16.30 21.06 35.72
C HIS A 157 17.78 21.43 35.83
N ALA A 158 18.25 21.89 36.99
CA ALA A 158 19.66 22.20 37.20
C ALA A 158 20.55 20.95 37.04
N ALA A 159 20.11 19.80 37.54
CA ALA A 159 20.82 18.52 37.39
C ALA A 159 20.81 17.95 35.96
N PHE A 160 19.90 18.42 35.09
CA PHE A 160 19.83 18.01 33.69
C PHE A 160 20.67 18.89 32.78
N VAL A 161 20.78 20.19 33.07
CA VAL A 161 21.49 21.18 32.24
C VAL A 161 22.98 21.34 32.64
N GLY A 162 23.37 20.94 33.85
CA GLY A 162 24.76 20.96 34.34
C GLY A 162 25.49 19.64 34.15
#